data_AF-A0A0M3SCN6-F1
#
_entry.id   AF-A0A0M3SCN6-F1
#
_cell.length_a   1.000
_cell.length_b   1.000
_cell.length_c   1.000
_cell.angle_alpha   90.00
_cell.angle_beta   90.00
_cell.angle_gamma   90.00
#
_symmetry.space_group_name_H-M   'P 1'
#
loop_
_entity.id
_entity.type
_entity.pdbx_description
1 polymer ?
#
loop_
_entity_poly.entity_id
_entity_poly.type
_entity_poly.pdbx_seq_one_letter_code
_entity_poly.pdbx_strand_id
1 'polypeptide(L)'
;QDTLTAVRKMTKRDVFIEKEQMMNILMFLPSWDGKMPQPCILKPKPLWTGKQIFSLIIPGNVNMIRTHSTHPDEEDDGPYKWISPGDTKVMVEHGELVMGILCKKTLGTSAGSLLHICMLELGHEVCGRFYGNIQTVINNWLLLEGHSIGIGDTIADPQTYLEIQKAIKKAKEDVIEVIQKAHNMELEPTPGNTLRQTFENQVN
;
A
#
# COMPACT_ATOMS: atom_id res chain seq x y z
N GLN A 1 -8.45 11.73 -1.36
CA GLN A 1 -8.21 10.40 -1.98
C GLN A 1 -6.75 10.31 -2.41
N ASP A 2 -6.24 11.32 -3.11
CA ASP A 2 -4.84 11.41 -3.58
C ASP A 2 -3.80 11.32 -2.47
N THR A 3 -4.11 11.91 -1.31
CA THR A 3 -3.26 11.88 -0.11
C THR A 3 -2.84 10.45 0.27
N LEU A 4 -3.72 9.45 0.15
CA LEU A 4 -3.36 8.06 0.52
C LEU A 4 -2.32 7.48 -0.46
N THR A 5 -2.49 7.72 -1.76
CA THR A 5 -1.54 7.31 -2.80
C THR A 5 -0.20 8.01 -2.60
N ALA A 6 -0.24 9.31 -2.34
CA ALA A 6 0.94 10.13 -2.10
C ALA A 6 1.68 9.73 -0.82
N VAL A 7 0.97 9.43 0.27
CA VAL A 7 1.59 8.88 1.50
C VAL A 7 2.32 7.58 1.20
N ARG A 8 1.69 6.66 0.46
CA ARG A 8 2.33 5.40 0.08
C ARG A 8 3.61 5.67 -0.73
N LYS A 9 3.57 6.60 -1.69
CA LYS A 9 4.76 6.99 -2.47
C LYS A 9 5.84 7.58 -1.55
N MET A 10 5.50 8.59 -0.75
CA MET A 10 6.44 9.30 0.14
C MET A 10 7.12 8.36 1.13
N THR A 11 6.37 7.41 1.71
CA THR A 11 6.89 6.53 2.77
C THR A 11 7.67 5.33 2.26
N LYS A 12 7.95 5.22 0.95
CA LYS A 12 8.88 4.19 0.45
C LYS A 12 10.31 4.45 0.90
N ARG A 13 11.11 3.39 0.97
CA ARG A 13 12.52 3.43 1.42
C ARG A 13 13.44 4.24 0.51
N ASP A 14 13.12 4.30 -0.78
CA ASP A 14 13.90 4.96 -1.84
C ASP A 14 13.58 6.45 -2.02
N VAL A 15 12.67 7.02 -1.20
CA VAL A 15 12.32 8.44 -1.27
C VAL A 15 13.24 9.27 -0.39
N PHE A 16 14.02 10.12 -1.06
CA PHE A 16 14.89 11.12 -0.43
C PHE A 16 14.43 12.53 -0.79
N ILE A 17 14.54 13.42 0.18
CA ILE A 17 14.09 14.81 0.10
C ILE A 17 15.28 15.70 0.39
N GLU A 18 15.52 16.65 -0.51
CA GLU A 18 16.62 17.60 -0.39
C GLU A 18 16.28 18.72 0.59
N LYS A 19 17.31 19.44 1.04
CA LYS A 19 17.20 20.48 2.06
C LYS A 19 16.16 21.56 1.71
N GLU A 20 16.11 22.00 0.45
CA GLU A 20 15.18 23.03 -0.02
C GLU A 20 13.73 22.54 -0.01
N GLN A 21 13.50 21.33 -0.51
CA GLN A 21 12.19 20.68 -0.48
C GLN A 21 11.74 20.43 0.97
N MET A 22 12.65 19.98 1.83
CA MET A 22 12.39 19.78 3.26
C MET A 22 11.92 21.07 3.93
N MET A 23 12.63 22.18 3.70
CA MET A 23 12.22 23.50 4.20
C MET A 23 10.82 23.89 3.73
N ASN A 24 10.54 23.74 2.44
CA ASN A 24 9.24 24.08 1.89
C ASN A 24 8.12 23.23 2.49
N ILE A 25 8.34 21.93 2.62
CA ILE A 25 7.36 21.00 3.20
C ILE A 25 7.07 21.32 4.67
N LEU A 26 8.10 21.66 5.45
CA LEU A 26 7.95 22.04 6.87
C LEU A 26 7.10 23.30 7.06
N MET A 27 7.12 24.24 6.12
CA MET A 27 6.26 25.44 6.16
C MET A 27 4.77 25.09 6.12
N PHE A 28 4.42 23.92 5.59
CA PHE A 28 3.05 23.42 5.52
C PHE A 28 2.64 22.55 6.70
N LEU A 29 3.51 22.37 7.71
CA LEU A 29 3.20 21.64 8.93
C LEU A 29 2.83 22.61 10.06
N PRO A 30 1.54 22.80 10.40
CA PRO A 30 1.11 23.77 11.39
C PRO A 30 1.59 23.45 12.82
N SER A 31 1.86 22.18 13.11
CA SER A 31 2.34 21.70 14.41
C SER A 31 3.86 21.69 14.52
N TRP A 32 4.59 22.27 13.55
CA TRP A 32 6.05 22.26 13.57
C TRP A 32 6.59 23.16 14.68
N ASP A 33 7.57 22.66 15.43
CA ASP A 33 8.22 23.34 16.56
C ASP A 33 9.34 24.31 16.14
N GLY A 34 9.52 24.52 14.83
CA GLY A 34 10.58 25.35 14.26
C GLY A 34 11.94 24.66 14.19
N LYS A 35 12.06 23.40 14.60
CA LYS A 35 13.32 22.65 14.56
C LYS A 35 13.31 21.66 13.41
N MET A 36 14.27 21.82 12.50
CA MET A 36 14.47 20.85 11.43
C MET A 36 15.18 19.62 12.01
N PRO A 37 14.68 18.40 11.77
CA PRO A 37 15.33 17.19 12.26
C PRO A 37 16.68 16.97 11.56
N GLN A 38 17.54 16.17 12.18
CA GLN A 38 18.80 15.76 11.57
C GLN A 38 18.52 14.90 10.31
N PRO A 39 19.21 15.14 9.18
CA PRO A 39 19.05 14.31 7.99
C PRO A 39 19.49 12.88 8.26
N CYS A 40 18.80 11.91 7.64
CA CYS A 40 19.17 10.49 7.70
C CYS A 40 20.54 10.23 7.08
N ILE A 41 20.89 10.96 6.02
CA ILE A 41 22.20 10.89 5.36
C ILE A 41 22.87 12.25 5.47
N LEU A 42 24.10 12.31 6.00
CA LEU A 42 24.86 13.56 6.16
C LEU A 42 25.83 13.84 5.01
N LYS A 43 26.42 12.80 4.43
CA LYS A 43 27.41 12.88 3.33
C LYS A 43 27.01 11.92 2.21
N PRO A 44 27.26 12.25 0.92
CA PRO A 44 27.94 13.45 0.42
C PRO A 44 27.08 14.72 0.46
N LYS A 45 25.76 14.59 0.52
CA LYS A 45 24.80 15.69 0.66
C LYS A 45 23.78 15.36 1.76
N PRO A 46 23.24 16.35 2.49
CA PRO A 46 22.23 16.12 3.50
C PRO A 46 20.89 15.71 2.86
N LEU A 47 20.39 14.52 3.20
CA LEU A 47 19.12 14.00 2.70
C LEU A 47 18.23 13.51 3.85
N TRP A 48 16.95 13.86 3.74
CA TRP A 48 15.89 13.37 4.63
C TRP A 48 15.07 12.30 3.92
N THR A 49 14.49 11.38 4.68
CA THR A 49 13.55 10.41 4.11
C THR A 49 12.12 10.89 4.27
N GLY A 50 11.22 10.40 3.42
CA GLY A 50 9.79 10.67 3.57
C GLY A 50 9.22 10.17 4.91
N LYS A 51 9.77 9.09 5.47
CA LYS A 51 9.40 8.58 6.81
C LYS A 51 9.79 9.55 7.93
N GLN A 52 10.94 10.22 7.82
CA GLN A 52 11.33 11.26 8.78
C GLN A 52 10.34 12.43 8.77
N ILE A 53 9.90 12.87 7.58
CA ILE A 53 8.86 13.90 7.48
C ILE A 53 7.56 13.40 8.11
N PHE A 54 7.14 12.18 7.77
CA PHE A 54 5.90 11.63 8.30
C PHE A 54 5.92 11.52 9.83
N SER A 55 7.07 11.21 10.42
CA SER A 55 7.27 11.16 11.89
C SER A 55 6.97 12.51 12.55
N LEU A 56 7.34 13.64 11.93
CA LEU A 56 7.00 14.98 12.44
C LEU A 56 5.49 15.28 12.41
N ILE A 57 4.73 14.58 11.57
CA ILE A 57 3.28 14.74 11.45
C ILE A 57 2.56 13.96 12.56
N ILE A 58 3.11 12.82 12.99
CA ILE A 58 2.51 11.96 14.01
C ILE A 58 2.49 12.70 15.35
N PRO A 59 1.31 12.87 15.98
CA PRO A 59 1.23 13.56 17.26
C PRO A 59 1.58 12.64 18.44
N GLY A 60 2.14 13.23 19.48
CA GLY A 60 2.32 12.57 20.78
C GLY A 60 3.22 11.34 20.74
N ASN A 61 3.07 10.49 21.75
CA ASN A 61 3.83 9.26 21.93
C ASN A 61 2.92 8.06 21.66
N VAL A 62 2.63 7.82 20.37
CA VAL A 62 1.79 6.72 19.93
C VAL A 62 2.64 5.54 19.46
N ASN A 63 2.15 4.32 19.68
CA ASN A 63 2.82 3.10 19.26
C ASN A 63 1.89 2.24 18.41
N MET A 64 2.41 1.69 17.31
CA MET A 64 1.63 0.86 16.42
C MET A 64 2.53 -0.09 15.62
N ILE A 65 2.14 -1.36 15.56
CA ILE A 65 2.72 -2.34 14.64
C ILE A 65 1.64 -2.83 13.69
N ARG A 66 1.90 -2.73 12.39
CA ARG A 66 1.00 -3.15 11.31
C ARG A 66 1.77 -3.73 10.13
N THR A 67 1.04 -4.29 9.18
CA THR A 67 1.60 -4.80 7.92
C THR A 67 1.00 -4.04 6.74
N HIS A 68 1.82 -3.80 5.72
CA HIS A 68 1.42 -3.30 4.42
C HIS A 68 0.52 -4.33 3.72
N SER A 69 -0.20 -3.91 2.67
CA SER A 69 -1.12 -4.81 1.95
C SER A 69 -0.42 -5.94 1.22
N THR A 70 0.87 -5.79 0.92
CA THR A 70 1.71 -6.75 0.19
C THR A 70 2.75 -7.43 1.08
N HIS A 71 2.53 -7.45 2.40
CA HIS A 71 3.40 -8.20 3.31
C HIS A 71 3.28 -9.70 3.01
N PRO A 72 4.38 -10.41 2.71
CA PRO A 72 4.38 -11.86 2.53
C PRO A 72 4.07 -12.58 3.85
N ASP A 73 3.18 -13.56 3.82
CA ASP A 73 2.75 -14.28 5.03
C ASP A 73 3.91 -15.05 5.69
N GLU A 74 4.84 -15.58 4.90
CA GLU A 74 6.02 -16.33 5.37
C GLU A 74 7.09 -15.43 6.04
N GLU A 75 7.03 -14.11 5.84
CA GLU A 75 8.06 -13.19 6.32
C GLU A 75 8.08 -13.09 7.86
N ASP A 76 6.93 -13.29 8.52
CA ASP A 76 6.80 -13.21 9.97
C ASP A 76 7.39 -14.43 10.71
N ASP A 77 7.53 -15.58 10.03
CA ASP A 77 8.17 -16.79 10.55
C ASP A 77 9.65 -16.90 10.13
N GLY A 78 10.07 -16.04 9.20
CA GLY A 78 11.43 -16.01 8.67
C GLY A 78 12.44 -15.21 9.51
N PRO A 79 13.72 -15.26 9.15
CA PRO A 79 14.80 -14.55 9.85
C PRO A 79 14.71 -13.01 9.70
N TYR A 80 14.00 -12.51 8.67
CA TYR A 80 13.91 -11.08 8.35
C TYR A 80 12.68 -10.38 8.91
N LYS A 81 12.00 -10.99 9.90
CA LYS A 81 10.75 -10.50 10.52
C LYS A 81 10.75 -9.02 10.91
N TRP A 82 11.87 -8.48 11.38
CA TRP A 82 11.97 -7.09 11.87
C TRP A 82 12.84 -6.19 10.97
N ILE A 83 13.43 -6.75 9.91
CA ILE A 83 14.21 -6.01 8.91
C ILE A 83 13.62 -6.39 7.56
N SER A 84 12.38 -5.95 7.34
CA SER A 84 11.58 -6.37 6.20
C SER A 84 12.26 -6.02 4.88
N PRO A 85 12.59 -6.98 4.00
CA PRO A 85 13.23 -6.68 2.72
C PRO A 85 12.36 -5.77 1.86
N GLY A 86 11.04 -6.04 1.85
CA GLY A 86 10.03 -5.28 1.10
C GLY A 86 9.54 -4.01 1.77
N ASP A 87 10.07 -3.64 2.94
CA ASP A 87 9.61 -2.48 3.72
C ASP A 87 8.10 -2.56 4.04
N THR A 88 7.60 -3.77 4.32
CA THR A 88 6.17 -4.05 4.44
C THR A 88 5.71 -4.08 5.90
N LYS A 89 6.62 -4.26 6.86
CA LYS A 89 6.30 -4.17 8.29
C LYS A 89 6.34 -2.73 8.76
N VAL A 90 5.18 -2.23 9.18
CA VAL A 90 4.99 -0.86 9.64
C VAL A 90 5.15 -0.81 11.15
N MET A 91 6.06 0.03 11.62
CA MET A 91 6.29 0.26 13.04
C MET A 91 6.36 1.76 13.30
N VAL A 92 5.43 2.22 14.13
CA VAL A 92 5.48 3.53 14.76
C VAL A 92 5.81 3.28 16.23
N GLU A 93 6.92 3.86 16.69
CA GLU A 93 7.38 3.75 18.07
C GLU A 93 7.67 5.16 18.59
N HIS A 94 7.11 5.50 19.75
CA HIS A 94 7.25 6.81 20.36
C HIS A 94 6.87 8.00 19.47
N GLY A 95 5.86 7.83 18.62
CA GLY A 95 5.46 8.85 17.64
C GLY A 95 6.37 8.94 16.41
N GLU A 96 7.37 8.08 16.27
CA GLU A 96 8.27 8.06 15.12
C GLU A 96 8.00 6.86 14.21
N LEU A 97 7.92 7.10 12.89
CA LEU A 97 7.78 6.05 11.90
C LEU A 97 9.14 5.43 11.59
N VAL A 98 9.47 4.35 12.29
CA VAL A 98 10.76 3.65 12.20
C VAL A 98 10.90 2.91 10.87
N MET A 99 9.88 2.15 10.47
CA MET A 99 9.91 1.33 9.27
C MET A 99 8.53 1.11 8.66
N GLY A 100 8.51 0.70 7.38
CA GLY A 100 7.33 0.28 6.67
C GLY A 100 6.66 1.34 5.80
N ILE A 101 6.01 0.87 4.74
CA ILE A 101 5.22 1.71 3.82
C ILE A 101 3.80 1.84 4.35
N LEU A 102 3.31 3.08 4.44
CA LEU A 102 1.95 3.35 4.90
C LEU A 102 0.94 3.12 3.77
N CYS A 103 -0.14 2.39 4.07
CA CYS A 103 -1.24 2.15 3.13
C CYS A 103 -2.61 2.25 3.80
N LYS A 104 -3.65 1.81 3.09
CA LYS A 104 -5.03 1.77 3.60
C LYS A 104 -5.16 1.00 4.93
N LYS A 105 -4.38 -0.07 5.15
CA LYS A 105 -4.40 -0.83 6.42
C LYS A 105 -3.91 0.01 7.60
N THR A 106 -3.05 1.00 7.35
CA THR A 106 -2.45 1.83 8.40
C THR A 106 -3.19 3.15 8.63
N LEU A 107 -3.59 3.84 7.55
CA LEU A 107 -4.24 5.16 7.63
C LEU A 107 -5.73 5.14 7.30
N GLY A 108 -6.28 3.98 6.93
CA GLY A 108 -7.69 3.83 6.61
C GLY A 108 -8.56 3.61 7.84
N THR A 109 -9.80 3.19 7.56
CA THR A 109 -10.87 3.02 8.55
C THR A 109 -10.85 1.68 9.29
N SER A 110 -9.80 0.86 9.12
CA SER A 110 -9.69 -0.42 9.79
C SER A 110 -9.48 -0.26 11.30
N ALA A 111 -10.00 -1.21 12.08
CA ALA A 111 -9.73 -1.28 13.52
C ALA A 111 -8.22 -1.36 13.77
N GLY A 112 -7.72 -0.64 14.78
CA GLY A 112 -6.30 -0.49 15.11
C GLY A 112 -5.43 0.12 14.02
N SER A 113 -6.00 0.96 13.14
CA SER A 113 -5.24 1.88 12.29
C SER A 113 -4.59 2.97 13.14
N LEU A 114 -3.62 3.70 12.59
CA LEU A 114 -2.93 4.78 13.30
C LEU A 114 -3.92 5.86 13.77
N LEU A 115 -4.91 6.19 12.96
CA LEU A 115 -5.95 7.16 13.30
C LEU A 115 -6.83 6.66 14.46
N HIS A 116 -7.15 5.36 14.48
CA HIS A 116 -7.91 4.76 15.57
C HIS A 116 -7.11 4.85 16.89
N ILE A 117 -5.81 4.54 16.86
CA ILE A 117 -4.94 4.64 18.04
C ILE A 117 -4.84 6.10 18.51
N CYS A 118 -4.57 7.05 17.60
CA CYS A 118 -4.53 8.47 17.94
C CYS A 118 -5.84 8.97 18.56
N MET A 119 -6.99 8.52 18.06
CA MET A 119 -8.30 8.88 18.62
C MET A 119 -8.47 8.40 20.07
N LEU A 120 -8.00 7.18 20.38
CA LEU A 120 -8.11 6.58 21.71
C LEU A 120 -7.09 7.17 22.70
N GLU A 121 -5.85 7.37 22.28
CA GLU A 121 -4.76 7.81 23.16
C GLU A 121 -4.70 9.33 23.34
N LEU A 122 -5.02 10.11 22.30
CA LEU A 122 -4.82 11.57 22.27
C LEU A 122 -6.13 12.37 22.15
N GLY A 123 -7.25 11.70 21.96
CA GLY A 123 -8.57 12.31 21.83
C GLY A 123 -8.88 12.91 20.46
N HIS A 124 -10.12 13.35 20.31
CA HIS A 124 -10.68 13.73 19.00
C HIS A 124 -10.07 15.00 18.40
N GLU A 125 -9.69 15.98 19.22
CA GLU A 125 -9.13 17.24 18.72
C GLU A 125 -7.76 17.03 18.07
N VAL A 126 -6.89 16.29 18.75
CA VAL A 126 -5.55 15.97 18.26
C VAL A 126 -5.64 15.07 17.02
N CYS A 127 -6.51 14.07 17.04
CA CYS A 127 -6.76 13.22 15.88
C CYS A 127 -7.31 14.03 14.67
N GLY A 128 -8.20 15.00 14.92
CA GLY A 128 -8.70 15.90 13.88
C GLY A 128 -7.61 16.76 13.26
N ARG A 129 -6.72 17.33 14.07
CA ARG A 129 -5.55 18.09 13.60
C ARG A 129 -4.57 17.21 12.84
N PHE A 130 -4.30 16.00 13.33
CA PHE A 130 -3.43 15.03 12.67
C PHE A 130 -3.89 14.74 11.23
N TYR A 131 -5.19 14.55 11.04
CA TYR A 131 -5.76 14.33 9.70
C TYR A 131 -5.52 15.53 8.76
N GLY A 132 -5.73 16.75 9.25
CA GLY A 132 -5.45 17.98 8.51
C GLY A 132 -3.96 18.16 8.18
N ASN A 133 -3.08 17.83 9.13
CA ASN A 133 -1.62 17.93 8.94
C ASN A 133 -1.14 16.95 7.87
N ILE A 134 -1.61 15.70 7.89
CA ILE A 134 -1.30 14.73 6.83
C ILE A 134 -1.72 15.29 5.47
N GLN A 135 -2.95 15.75 5.33
CA GLN A 135 -3.44 16.26 4.05
C GLN A 135 -2.63 17.45 3.55
N THR A 136 -2.35 18.41 4.42
CA THR A 136 -1.64 19.65 4.04
C THR A 136 -0.21 19.33 3.59
N VAL A 137 0.54 18.56 4.37
CA VAL A 137 1.94 18.23 4.08
C VAL A 137 2.05 17.35 2.83
N ILE A 138 1.26 16.29 2.76
CA ILE A 138 1.38 15.29 1.70
C ILE A 138 0.88 15.84 0.35
N ASN A 139 -0.19 16.62 0.33
CA ASN A 139 -0.68 17.20 -0.92
C ASN A 139 0.33 18.21 -1.49
N ASN A 140 1.01 19.00 -0.64
CA ASN A 140 2.07 19.89 -1.11
C ASN A 140 3.29 19.14 -1.62
N TRP A 141 3.67 18.01 -0.99
CA TRP A 141 4.70 17.14 -1.54
C TRP A 141 4.29 16.50 -2.87
N LEU A 142 3.02 16.12 -3.02
CA LEU A 142 2.50 15.54 -4.26
C LEU A 142 2.60 16.51 -5.44
N LEU A 143 2.57 17.84 -5.20
CA LEU A 143 2.81 18.83 -6.26
C LEU A 143 4.25 18.79 -6.80
N LEU A 144 5.23 18.39 -5.97
CA LEU A 144 6.62 18.24 -6.38
C LEU A 144 6.85 16.92 -7.12
N GLU A 145 6.28 15.85 -6.59
CA GLU A 145 6.48 14.49 -7.09
C GLU A 145 5.62 14.17 -8.32
N GLY A 146 4.38 14.66 -8.34
CA GLY A 146 3.38 14.34 -9.36
C GLY A 146 2.80 12.92 -9.27
N HIS A 147 1.59 12.77 -9.80
CA HIS A 147 0.97 11.49 -10.04
C HIS A 147 0.03 11.61 -11.24
N SER A 148 0.09 10.64 -12.15
CA SER A 148 -0.77 10.55 -13.32
C SER A 148 -0.93 9.08 -13.70
N ILE A 149 -1.92 8.80 -14.53
CA ILE A 149 -2.16 7.51 -15.17
C ILE A 149 -2.41 7.76 -16.66
N GLY A 150 -1.84 6.91 -17.51
CA GLY A 150 -1.99 7.00 -18.96
C GLY A 150 -2.28 5.64 -19.60
N ILE A 151 -2.47 5.63 -20.92
CA ILE A 151 -2.67 4.38 -21.68
C ILE A 151 -1.48 3.43 -21.54
N GLY A 152 -0.26 3.97 -21.36
CA GLY A 152 0.95 3.17 -21.17
C GLY A 152 0.88 2.26 -19.94
N ASP A 153 0.19 2.67 -18.88
CA ASP A 153 0.01 1.85 -17.67
C ASP A 153 -0.93 0.66 -17.89
N THR A 154 -1.64 0.62 -19.02
CA THR A 154 -2.58 -0.46 -19.39
C THR A 154 -2.01 -1.42 -20.44
N ILE A 155 -0.85 -1.10 -21.02
CA ILE A 155 -0.22 -1.93 -22.05
C ILE A 155 0.70 -2.94 -21.36
N ALA A 156 0.30 -4.21 -21.41
CA ALA A 156 1.14 -5.32 -20.95
C ALA A 156 2.30 -5.59 -21.91
N ASP A 157 3.38 -6.17 -21.40
CA ASP A 157 4.52 -6.57 -22.24
C ASP A 157 4.13 -7.72 -23.19
N PRO A 158 4.80 -7.84 -24.36
CA PRO A 158 4.46 -8.85 -25.35
C PRO A 158 4.51 -10.29 -24.82
N GLN A 159 5.41 -10.59 -23.87
CA GLN A 159 5.55 -11.93 -23.30
C GLN A 159 4.34 -12.27 -22.42
N THR A 160 3.94 -11.36 -21.52
CA THR A 160 2.70 -11.47 -20.73
C THR A 160 1.48 -11.61 -21.65
N TYR A 161 1.44 -10.88 -22.77
CA TYR A 161 0.32 -11.00 -23.71
C TYR A 161 0.24 -12.39 -24.36
N LEU A 162 1.37 -12.99 -24.73
CA LEU A 162 1.42 -14.36 -25.25
C LEU A 162 0.95 -15.39 -24.21
N GLU A 163 1.34 -15.19 -22.95
CA GLU A 163 0.90 -16.05 -21.84
C GLU A 163 -0.60 -15.94 -21.59
N ILE A 164 -1.15 -14.72 -21.63
CA ILE A 164 -2.60 -14.47 -21.56
C ILE A 164 -3.32 -15.19 -22.71
N GLN A 165 -2.84 -15.04 -23.94
CA GLN A 165 -3.45 -15.73 -25.09
C GLN A 165 -3.39 -17.24 -24.97
N LYS A 166 -2.27 -17.78 -24.47
CA LYS A 166 -2.10 -19.21 -24.22
C LYS A 166 -3.06 -19.72 -23.15
N ALA A 167 -3.22 -18.98 -22.05
CA ALA A 167 -4.17 -19.31 -20.99
C ALA A 167 -5.62 -19.29 -21.50
N ILE A 168 -6.00 -18.27 -22.28
CA ILE A 168 -7.33 -18.18 -22.90
C ILE A 168 -7.57 -19.33 -23.87
N LYS A 169 -6.59 -19.66 -24.71
CA LYS A 169 -6.70 -20.76 -25.67
C LYS A 169 -6.89 -22.10 -24.95
N LYS A 170 -6.10 -22.37 -23.93
CA LYS A 170 -6.23 -23.58 -23.12
C LYS A 170 -7.61 -23.67 -22.45
N ALA A 171 -8.07 -22.60 -21.81
CA ALA A 171 -9.39 -22.57 -21.19
C ALA A 171 -10.52 -22.82 -22.20
N LYS A 172 -10.40 -22.30 -23.44
CA LYS A 172 -11.36 -22.59 -24.52
C LYS A 172 -11.32 -24.05 -24.96
N GLU A 173 -10.14 -24.64 -25.06
CA GLU A 173 -9.98 -26.07 -25.39
C GLU A 173 -10.62 -26.95 -24.30
N ASP A 174 -10.35 -26.64 -23.01
CA ASP A 174 -10.95 -27.35 -21.87
C ASP A 174 -12.49 -27.30 -21.90
N VAL A 175 -13.08 -26.14 -22.23
CA VAL A 175 -14.55 -25.99 -22.38
C VAL A 175 -15.08 -26.80 -23.56
N ILE A 176 -14.38 -26.86 -24.68
CA ILE A 176 -14.78 -27.67 -25.84
C ILE A 176 -14.80 -29.16 -25.47
N GLU A 177 -13.81 -29.64 -24.71
CA GLU A 177 -13.80 -31.01 -24.20
C GLU A 177 -15.00 -31.30 -23.30
N VAL A 178 -15.37 -30.36 -22.41
CA VAL A 178 -16.57 -30.50 -21.56
C VAL A 178 -17.85 -30.55 -22.39
N ILE A 179 -17.96 -29.73 -23.44
CA ILE A 179 -19.09 -29.75 -24.37
C ILE A 179 -19.18 -31.10 -25.10
N GLN A 180 -18.05 -31.65 -25.55
CA GLN A 180 -18.02 -32.96 -26.21
C GLN A 180 -18.47 -34.08 -25.26
N LYS A 181 -17.97 -34.09 -24.02
CA LYS A 181 -18.42 -35.04 -22.98
C LYS A 181 -19.92 -34.93 -22.71
N ALA A 182 -20.45 -33.71 -22.66
CA ALA A 182 -21.88 -33.48 -22.49
C ALA A 182 -22.71 -34.01 -23.68
N HIS A 183 -22.27 -33.78 -24.92
CA HIS A 183 -22.94 -34.31 -26.12
C HIS A 183 -22.89 -35.83 -26.23
N ASN A 184 -21.79 -36.45 -25.80
CA ASN A 184 -21.63 -37.90 -25.79
C ASN A 184 -22.31 -38.58 -24.59
N MET A 185 -23.01 -37.83 -23.75
CA MET A 185 -23.65 -38.32 -22.52
C MET A 185 -22.65 -38.94 -21.52
N GLU A 186 -21.39 -38.53 -21.58
CA GLU A 186 -20.30 -38.96 -20.68
C GLU A 186 -20.17 -38.06 -19.44
N LEU A 187 -20.99 -37.00 -19.36
CA LEU A 187 -21.02 -36.08 -18.23
C LEU A 187 -21.93 -36.62 -17.12
N GLU A 188 -21.39 -36.87 -15.93
CA GLU A 188 -22.19 -37.25 -14.77
C GLU A 188 -22.68 -36.03 -13.98
N PRO A 189 -23.94 -36.03 -13.49
CA PRO A 189 -24.45 -34.94 -12.68
C PRO A 189 -23.79 -34.93 -11.30
N THR A 190 -23.33 -33.75 -10.87
CA THR A 190 -22.83 -33.56 -9.50
C THR A 190 -23.96 -33.71 -8.48
N PRO A 191 -23.70 -34.26 -7.28
CA PRO A 191 -24.73 -34.48 -6.27
C PRO A 191 -25.51 -33.20 -5.94
N GLY A 192 -26.83 -33.26 -6.04
CA GLY A 192 -27.71 -32.12 -5.76
C GLY A 192 -27.89 -31.13 -6.91
N ASN A 193 -27.25 -31.35 -8.07
CA ASN A 193 -27.40 -30.52 -9.26
C ASN A 193 -28.02 -31.30 -10.42
N THR A 194 -28.76 -30.60 -11.27
CA THR A 194 -29.16 -31.12 -12.59
C THR A 194 -27.94 -31.26 -13.50
N LEU A 195 -28.05 -32.07 -14.56
CA LEU A 195 -27.00 -32.22 -15.55
C LEU A 195 -26.62 -30.88 -16.20
N ARG A 196 -27.61 -30.04 -16.49
CA ARG A 196 -27.40 -28.69 -17.03
C ARG A 196 -26.67 -27.79 -16.05
N GLN A 197 -27.04 -27.80 -14.76
CA GLN A 197 -26.32 -27.03 -13.74
C GLN A 197 -24.90 -27.53 -13.54
N THR A 198 -24.66 -28.84 -13.63
CA THR A 198 -23.31 -29.41 -13.55
C THR A 198 -22.43 -28.96 -14.72
N PHE A 199 -22.99 -28.94 -15.93
CA PHE A 199 -22.32 -28.37 -17.11
C PHE A 199 -21.98 -26.89 -16.91
N GLU A 200 -22.95 -26.06 -16.53
CA GLU A 200 -22.72 -24.62 -16.29
C GLU A 200 -21.66 -24.39 -15.20
N ASN A 201 -21.65 -25.20 -14.13
CA ASN A 201 -20.65 -25.10 -13.06
C ASN A 201 -19.24 -25.53 -13.49
N GLN A 202 -19.10 -26.43 -14.48
CA GLN A 202 -17.79 -26.81 -15.02
C GLN A 202 -17.26 -25.81 -16.05
N VAL A 203 -18.15 -25.06 -16.69
CA VAL A 203 -17.79 -24.05 -17.70
C VAL A 203 -17.45 -22.70 -17.06
N ASN A 204 -18.13 -22.33 -15.96
CA ASN A 204 -17.87 -21.10 -15.19
C ASN A 204 -16.63 -21.22 -14.31
#